data_AF-A0A519DZE3-F1
#
_entry.id   AF-A0A519DZE3-F1
#
_cell.length_a   1.000
_cell.length_b   1.000
_cell.length_c   1.000
_cell.angle_alpha   90.00
_cell.angle_beta   90.00
_cell.angle_gamma   90.00
#
_symmetry.space_group_name_H-M   'P 1'
#
loop_
_entity.id
_entity.type
_entity.pdbx_description
1 polymer ?
#
loop_
_entity_poly.entity_id
_entity_poly.type
_entity_poly.pdbx_seq_one_letter_code
_entity_poly.pdbx_strand_id
1 'polypeptide(L)'
;MNAVSLQVNVPNLVRNMRFSFTNSVNVLSEMMQNARRAGATLVQFSYSEDGTLVVVDNGKGIDDFQKLLTLSESGWDAELVVREHAFGQGFFSALHSGKHVTVESRGRRIAFETEAVLSFASIDEELSDFIGGTRITLQGMTLP
;
A
#
# COMPACT_ATOMS: atom_id res chain seq x y z
N MET A 1 -37.54 10.47 -23.66
CA MET A 1 -36.64 9.30 -23.60
C MET A 1 -35.76 9.45 -22.37
N ASN A 2 -35.78 8.49 -21.44
CA ASN A 2 -34.85 8.51 -20.31
C ASN A 2 -33.64 7.66 -20.69
N ALA A 3 -32.50 8.31 -20.88
CA ALA A 3 -31.22 7.63 -21.03
C ALA A 3 -30.72 7.19 -19.65
N VAL A 4 -30.22 5.97 -19.57
CA VAL A 4 -29.61 5.41 -18.36
C VAL A 4 -28.13 5.22 -18.64
N SER A 5 -27.27 5.53 -17.67
CA SER A 5 -25.83 5.33 -17.74
C SER A 5 -25.33 4.65 -16.47
N LEU A 6 -24.18 3.98 -16.56
CA LEU A 6 -23.47 3.44 -15.39
C LEU A 6 -23.11 4.60 -14.44
N GLN A 7 -23.35 4.40 -13.15
CA GLN A 7 -22.99 5.34 -12.09
C GLN A 7 -22.10 4.61 -11.08
N VAL A 8 -21.02 5.25 -10.64
CA VAL A 8 -20.09 4.68 -9.65
C VAL A 8 -20.20 5.46 -8.35
N ASN A 9 -20.49 4.78 -7.26
CA ASN A 9 -20.38 5.34 -5.92
C ASN A 9 -18.97 5.06 -5.38
N VAL A 10 -18.05 5.99 -5.58
CA VAL A 10 -16.62 5.83 -5.26
C VAL A 10 -16.40 5.46 -3.78
N PRO A 11 -17.03 6.11 -2.78
CA PRO A 11 -16.89 5.68 -1.39
C PRO A 11 -17.34 4.23 -1.14
N ASN A 12 -18.47 3.80 -1.71
CA ASN A 12 -18.91 2.42 -1.57
C ASN A 12 -18.03 1.44 -2.36
N LEU A 13 -17.46 1.85 -3.49
CA LEU A 13 -16.50 1.05 -4.24
C LEU A 13 -15.24 0.77 -3.40
N VAL A 14 -14.63 1.81 -2.83
CA VAL A 14 -13.44 1.68 -1.97
C VAL A 14 -13.74 0.84 -0.74
N ARG A 15 -14.88 1.06 -0.07
CA ARG A 15 -15.30 0.20 1.06
C ARG A 15 -15.50 -1.25 0.64
N ASN A 16 -16.06 -1.52 -0.53
CA ASN A 16 -16.31 -2.89 -0.98
C ASN A 16 -15.03 -3.57 -1.51
N MET A 17 -14.04 -2.81 -1.97
CA MET A 17 -12.72 -3.34 -2.35
C MET A 17 -12.02 -4.06 -1.21
N ARG A 18 -12.32 -3.73 0.06
CA ARG A 18 -11.82 -4.49 1.22
C ARG A 18 -12.08 -5.99 1.12
N PHE A 19 -13.22 -6.37 0.54
CA PHE A 19 -13.61 -7.78 0.36
C PHE A 19 -12.84 -8.46 -0.77
N SER A 20 -12.29 -7.70 -1.72
CA SER A 20 -11.40 -8.20 -2.76
C SER A 20 -9.97 -8.41 -2.25
N PHE A 21 -9.61 -7.81 -1.11
CA PHE A 21 -8.29 -7.87 -0.49
C PHE A 21 -8.21 -8.69 0.80
N THR A 22 -9.26 -9.43 1.15
CA THR A 22 -9.36 -10.27 2.37
C THR A 22 -8.35 -11.42 2.43
N ASN A 23 -7.53 -11.63 1.40
CA ASN A 23 -6.46 -12.61 1.45
C ASN A 23 -5.18 -11.97 2.01
N SER A 24 -5.13 -11.83 3.34
CA SER A 24 -3.97 -11.33 4.11
C SER A 24 -2.66 -12.06 3.80
N VAL A 25 -2.73 -13.26 3.19
CA VAL A 25 -1.60 -14.04 2.67
C VAL A 25 -0.82 -13.30 1.58
N ASN A 26 -1.42 -12.30 0.91
CA ASN A 26 -0.78 -11.62 -0.21
C ASN A 26 0.06 -10.38 0.20
N VAL A 27 0.00 -9.92 1.46
CA VAL A 27 0.78 -8.72 1.87
C VAL A 27 2.27 -8.91 1.63
N LEU A 28 2.81 -10.07 2.00
CA LEU A 28 4.24 -10.34 1.83
C LEU A 28 4.64 -10.36 0.34
N SER A 29 3.81 -10.97 -0.52
CA SER A 29 4.08 -10.98 -1.97
C SER A 29 3.99 -9.59 -2.58
N GLU A 30 3.08 -8.74 -2.12
CA GLU A 30 2.97 -7.35 -2.59
C GLU A 30 4.17 -6.51 -2.15
N MET A 31 4.63 -6.68 -0.91
CA MET A 31 5.85 -6.03 -0.45
C MET A 31 7.08 -6.47 -1.25
N MET A 32 7.18 -7.77 -1.55
CA MET A 32 8.26 -8.29 -2.40
C MET A 32 8.20 -7.75 -3.83
N GLN A 33 7.01 -7.63 -4.41
CA GLN A 33 6.84 -7.03 -5.73
C GLN A 33 7.25 -5.55 -5.73
N ASN A 34 6.83 -4.78 -4.72
CA ASN A 34 7.19 -3.38 -4.58
C ASN A 34 8.71 -3.21 -4.42
N ALA A 35 9.35 -4.02 -3.58
CA ALA A 35 10.80 -4.02 -3.42
C ALA A 35 11.52 -4.35 -4.75
N ARG A 36 11.05 -5.36 -5.49
CA ARG A 36 11.60 -5.70 -6.82
C ARG A 36 11.48 -4.53 -7.80
N ARG A 37 10.31 -3.87 -7.88
CA ARG A 37 10.10 -2.68 -8.73
C ARG A 37 11.00 -1.51 -8.33
N ALA A 38 11.33 -1.42 -7.05
CA ALA A 38 12.29 -0.45 -6.53
C ALA A 38 13.76 -0.82 -6.83
N GLY A 39 14.01 -1.99 -7.42
CA GLY A 39 15.35 -2.50 -7.70
C GLY A 39 16.10 -2.97 -6.45
N ALA A 40 15.38 -3.32 -5.37
CA ALA A 40 15.99 -3.80 -4.14
C ALA A 40 16.73 -5.13 -4.37
N THR A 41 17.89 -5.26 -3.73
CA THR A 41 18.68 -6.50 -3.68
C THR A 41 18.50 -7.24 -2.36
N LEU A 42 17.92 -6.58 -1.36
CA LEU A 42 17.64 -7.11 -0.04
C LEU A 42 16.26 -6.64 0.42
N VAL A 43 15.49 -7.57 0.99
CA VAL A 43 14.24 -7.29 1.70
C VAL A 43 14.28 -8.04 3.02
N GLN A 44 14.04 -7.33 4.12
CA GLN A 44 14.00 -7.88 5.46
C GLN A 44 12.58 -7.78 6.02
N PHE A 45 12.09 -8.88 6.58
CA PHE A 45 10.81 -8.95 7.29
C PHE A 45 11.09 -9.19 8.76
N SER A 46 10.36 -8.50 9.62
CA SER A 46 10.44 -8.67 11.08
C SER A 46 9.03 -8.62 11.64
N TYR A 47 8.61 -9.68 12.32
CA TYR A 47 7.29 -9.77 12.94
C TYR A 47 7.46 -9.98 14.44
N SER A 48 6.80 -9.13 15.23
CA SER A 48 6.86 -9.18 16.70
C SER A 48 5.57 -9.72 17.30
N GLU A 49 5.66 -10.19 18.55
CA GLU A 49 4.54 -10.81 19.29
C GLU A 49 3.33 -9.90 19.49
N ASP A 50 3.53 -8.58 19.41
CA ASP A 50 2.49 -7.55 19.49
C ASP A 50 1.68 -7.40 18.18
N GLY A 51 1.97 -8.21 17.17
CA GLY A 51 1.29 -8.15 15.86
C GLY A 51 1.80 -7.03 14.96
N THR A 52 3.04 -6.57 15.17
CA THR A 52 3.68 -5.59 14.29
C THR A 52 4.54 -6.29 13.24
N LEU A 53 4.27 -6.03 11.95
CA LEU A 53 5.14 -6.41 10.83
C LEU A 53 5.92 -5.19 10.36
N VAL A 54 7.24 -5.31 10.32
CA VAL A 54 8.15 -4.34 9.69
C VAL A 54 8.76 -4.97 8.46
N VAL A 55 8.65 -4.29 7.32
CA VAL A 55 9.28 -4.67 6.06
C VAL A 55 10.23 -3.57 5.63
N VAL A 56 11.48 -3.92 5.36
CA VAL A 56 12.52 -2.98 4.93
C VAL A 56 13.16 -3.48 3.65
N ASP A 57 13.14 -2.67 2.60
CA ASP A 57 13.88 -2.92 1.36
C ASP A 57 14.99 -1.88 1.15
N ASN A 58 16.03 -2.25 0.41
CA ASN A 58 17.15 -1.35 0.07
C ASN A 58 17.09 -0.78 -1.35
N GLY A 59 15.89 -0.70 -1.94
CA GLY A 59 15.68 -0.18 -3.29
C GLY A 59 15.81 1.34 -3.37
N LYS A 60 15.35 1.91 -4.48
CA LYS A 60 15.42 3.36 -4.75
C LYS A 60 14.52 4.23 -3.84
N GLY A 61 13.63 3.60 -3.08
CA GLY A 61 12.63 4.26 -2.24
C GLY A 61 11.46 4.87 -3.03
N ILE A 62 10.67 5.69 -2.33
CA ILE A 62 9.42 6.29 -2.80
C ILE A 62 9.61 7.81 -2.90
N ASP A 63 9.47 8.34 -4.11
CA ASP A 63 9.58 9.77 -4.42
C ASP A 63 8.29 10.54 -4.14
N ASP A 64 7.15 9.87 -4.27
CA ASP A 64 5.81 10.44 -4.11
C ASP A 64 4.91 9.44 -3.37
N PHE A 65 4.59 9.72 -2.11
CA PHE A 65 3.73 8.87 -1.30
C PHE A 65 2.27 8.85 -1.78
N GLN A 66 1.82 9.85 -2.55
CA GLN A 66 0.47 9.86 -3.13
C GLN A 66 0.26 8.65 -4.05
N LYS A 67 1.32 8.14 -4.68
CA LYS A 67 1.26 6.94 -5.53
C LYS A 67 0.84 5.68 -4.76
N LEU A 68 1.08 5.62 -3.44
CA LEU A 68 0.64 4.49 -2.61
C LEU A 68 -0.87 4.48 -2.39
N LEU A 69 -1.49 5.66 -2.36
CA LEU A 69 -2.91 5.86 -2.03
C LEU A 69 -3.76 6.24 -3.25
N THR A 70 -3.18 6.19 -4.45
CA THR A 70 -3.88 6.48 -5.69
C THR A 70 -4.35 5.17 -6.32
N LEU A 71 -5.67 4.99 -6.38
CA LEU A 71 -6.29 3.93 -7.19
C LEU A 71 -6.22 4.35 -8.66
N SER A 72 -5.28 3.80 -9.43
CA SER A 72 -5.13 4.13 -10.85
C SER A 72 -5.57 2.97 -11.75
N GLU A 73 -6.61 3.21 -12.56
CA GLU A 73 -6.97 2.35 -13.71
C GLU A 73 -6.16 2.69 -14.97
N SER A 74 -5.42 3.81 -15.01
CA SER A 74 -4.64 4.23 -16.19
C SER A 74 -3.31 4.86 -15.78
N GLY A 75 -2.21 4.32 -16.31
CA GLY A 75 -0.85 4.82 -16.06
C GLY A 75 0.23 3.74 -15.88
N TRP A 76 -0.17 2.46 -15.79
CA TRP A 76 0.78 1.36 -15.72
C TRP A 76 1.30 1.04 -17.12
N ASP A 77 2.62 0.82 -17.23
CA ASP A 77 3.23 0.27 -18.43
C ASP A 77 2.52 -1.06 -18.77
N ALA A 78 2.05 -1.20 -20.00
CA ALA A 78 1.25 -2.35 -20.40
C ALA A 78 2.01 -3.68 -20.16
N GLU A 79 3.33 -3.66 -20.23
CA GLU A 79 4.18 -4.82 -19.89
C GLU A 79 4.16 -5.17 -18.39
N LEU A 80 4.06 -4.17 -17.50
CA LEU A 80 3.97 -4.35 -16.04
C LEU A 80 2.60 -4.86 -15.60
N VAL A 81 1.52 -4.39 -16.23
CA VAL A 81 0.16 -4.88 -15.98
C VAL A 81 0.05 -6.36 -16.32
N VAL A 82 0.60 -6.76 -17.47
CA VAL A 82 0.53 -8.14 -17.97
C VAL A 82 1.42 -9.10 -17.15
N ARG A 83 2.59 -8.66 -16.71
CA ARG A 83 3.51 -9.51 -15.94
C ARG A 83 3.13 -9.66 -14.47
N GLU A 84 2.53 -8.64 -13.86
CA GLU A 84 2.41 -8.55 -12.40
C GLU A 84 0.99 -8.26 -11.88
N HIS A 85 -0.03 -8.23 -12.76
CA HIS A 85 -1.42 -7.89 -12.37
C HIS A 85 -1.51 -6.56 -11.58
N ALA A 86 -0.69 -5.58 -11.95
CA ALA A 86 -0.51 -4.34 -11.21
C ALA A 86 -1.71 -3.39 -11.41
N PHE A 87 -2.74 -3.53 -10.58
CA PHE A 87 -3.91 -2.64 -10.57
C PHE A 87 -3.84 -1.55 -9.48
N GLY A 88 -2.65 -1.22 -8.95
CA GLY A 88 -2.52 -0.35 -7.77
C GLY A 88 -3.12 -0.94 -6.48
N GLN A 89 -3.52 -2.21 -6.52
CA GLN A 89 -4.24 -2.93 -5.47
C GLN A 89 -3.33 -3.43 -4.33
N GLY A 90 -2.03 -3.59 -4.61
CA GLY A 90 -1.08 -4.27 -3.74
C GLY A 90 -0.82 -3.59 -2.40
N PHE A 91 -0.76 -2.26 -2.38
CA PHE A 91 -0.62 -1.53 -1.12
C PHE A 91 -1.94 -1.50 -0.34
N PHE A 92 -3.09 -1.42 -1.03
CA PHE A 92 -4.40 -1.46 -0.38
C PHE A 92 -4.68 -2.80 0.32
N SER A 93 -4.14 -3.93 -0.15
CA SER A 93 -4.24 -5.20 0.60
C SER A 93 -3.42 -5.19 1.90
N ALA A 94 -2.26 -4.53 1.88
CA ALA A 94 -1.46 -4.29 3.07
C ALA A 94 -2.16 -3.35 4.06
N LEU A 95 -2.84 -2.31 3.57
CA LEU A 95 -3.65 -1.42 4.42
C LEU A 95 -4.68 -2.20 5.24
N HIS A 96 -5.41 -3.13 4.61
CA HIS A 96 -6.43 -3.93 5.31
C HIS A 96 -5.86 -4.89 6.34
N SER A 97 -4.55 -5.15 6.29
CA SER A 97 -3.91 -6.13 7.16
C SER A 97 -3.37 -5.51 8.45
N GLY A 98 -3.29 -4.19 8.57
CA GLY A 98 -2.89 -3.46 9.78
C GLY A 98 -3.87 -2.35 10.16
N LYS A 99 -3.97 -2.03 11.45
CA LYS A 99 -4.78 -0.90 11.93
C LYS A 99 -4.06 0.43 11.68
N HIS A 100 -2.77 0.46 12.01
CA HIS A 100 -1.92 1.62 11.79
C HIS A 100 -0.82 1.26 10.80
N VAL A 101 -0.56 2.16 9.87
CA VAL A 101 0.46 2.00 8.84
C VAL A 101 1.41 3.18 8.91
N THR A 102 2.70 2.90 8.95
CA THR A 102 3.76 3.89 8.77
C THR A 102 4.59 3.50 7.57
N VAL A 103 4.82 4.46 6.66
CA VAL A 103 5.72 4.29 5.53
C VAL A 103 6.80 5.35 5.60
N GLU A 104 8.05 4.92 5.50
CA GLU A 104 9.22 5.78 5.57
C GLU A 104 10.11 5.51 4.38
N SER A 105 10.58 6.58 3.74
CA SER A 105 11.46 6.48 2.59
C SER A 105 12.12 7.81 2.32
N ARG A 106 13.42 7.79 1.97
CA ARG A 106 14.16 8.98 1.49
C ARG A 106 14.07 10.18 2.44
N GLY A 107 14.10 9.94 3.75
CA GLY A 107 14.08 10.95 4.80
C GLY A 107 12.71 11.53 5.11
N ARG A 108 11.64 10.88 4.64
CA ARG A 108 10.25 11.35 4.76
C ARG A 108 9.37 10.20 5.24
N ARG A 109 8.26 10.53 5.89
CA ARG A 109 7.30 9.56 6.41
C ARG A 109 5.86 10.01 6.25
N ILE A 110 4.99 9.03 6.11
CA ILE A 110 3.55 9.17 6.36
C ILE A 110 3.13 8.12 7.39
N ALA A 111 2.27 8.50 8.32
CA ALA A 111 1.72 7.60 9.35
C ALA A 111 0.23 7.85 9.49
N PHE A 112 -0.57 6.79 9.50
CA PHE A 112 -2.01 6.92 9.47
C PHE A 112 -2.75 5.68 9.98
N GLU A 113 -3.99 5.92 10.39
CA GLU A 113 -4.99 4.88 10.65
C GLU A 113 -5.61 4.44 9.32
N THR A 114 -5.67 3.12 9.09
CA THR A 114 -6.22 2.56 7.84
C THR A 114 -7.64 3.07 7.58
N GLU A 115 -8.52 3.08 8.58
CA GLU A 115 -9.91 3.52 8.43
C GLU A 115 -10.04 5.02 8.08
N ALA A 116 -9.11 5.86 8.55
CA ALA A 116 -9.11 7.28 8.22
C ALA A 116 -8.82 7.50 6.74
N VAL A 117 -7.81 6.80 6.20
CA VAL A 117 -7.43 6.89 4.78
C VAL A 117 -8.49 6.28 3.87
N LEU A 118 -9.09 5.16 4.26
CA LEU A 118 -10.23 4.57 3.54
C LEU A 118 -11.46 5.48 3.55
N SER A 119 -11.55 6.42 4.51
CA SER A 119 -12.55 7.48 4.56
C SER A 119 -12.12 8.77 3.85
N PHE A 120 -11.03 8.72 3.06
CA PHE A 120 -10.46 9.83 2.30
C PHE A 120 -9.93 10.98 3.17
N ALA A 121 -9.51 10.70 4.41
CA ALA A 121 -8.79 11.68 5.22
C ALA A 121 -7.43 12.00 4.58
N SER A 122 -7.02 13.27 4.66
CA SER A 122 -5.68 13.70 4.29
C SER A 122 -4.65 13.22 5.32
N ILE A 123 -3.43 13.00 4.86
CA ILE A 123 -2.29 12.56 5.67
C ILE A 123 -1.18 13.56 5.46
N ASP A 124 -0.58 14.03 6.54
CA ASP A 124 0.57 14.93 6.48
C ASP A 124 1.87 14.11 6.26
N GLU A 125 2.72 14.60 5.38
CA GLU A 125 4.07 14.08 5.20
C GLU A 125 5.02 14.78 6.18
N GLU A 126 5.79 13.98 6.90
CA GLU A 126 6.72 14.44 7.93
C GLU A 126 8.16 14.04 7.61
N LEU A 127 9.13 14.65 8.28
CA LEU A 127 10.54 14.24 8.18
C LEU A 127 10.76 12.90 8.92
N SER A 128 11.71 12.11 8.41
CA SER A 128 12.17 10.87 9.03
C SER A 128 13.69 10.77 8.94
N ASP A 129 14.30 10.14 9.96
CA ASP A 129 15.73 9.81 9.96
C ASP A 129 16.06 8.60 9.07
N PHE A 130 15.04 7.96 8.48
CA PHE A 130 15.21 6.83 7.56
C PHE A 130 15.48 7.32 6.13
N ILE A 131 16.75 7.28 5.70
CA ILE A 131 17.21 7.94 4.46
C ILE A 131 17.22 7.04 3.21
N GLY A 132 17.30 5.71 3.34
CA GLY A 132 17.50 4.80 2.20
C GLY A 132 16.35 3.81 2.00
N GLY A 133 16.06 3.37 0.77
CA GLY A 133 15.04 2.34 0.53
C GLY A 133 13.64 2.70 1.04
N THR A 134 12.88 1.68 1.44
CA THR A 134 11.55 1.84 2.03
C THR A 134 11.46 1.03 3.32
N ARG A 135 10.86 1.60 4.36
CA ARG A 135 10.42 0.89 5.56
C ARG A 135 8.91 1.03 5.68
N ILE A 136 8.21 -0.10 5.78
CA ILE A 136 6.77 -0.15 6.02
C ILE A 136 6.55 -0.88 7.35
N THR A 137 5.84 -0.22 8.25
CA THR A 137 5.44 -0.79 9.55
C THR A 137 3.93 -0.91 9.57
N LEU A 138 3.43 -2.13 9.75
CA LEU A 138 2.02 -2.46 9.89
C LEU A 138 1.77 -2.92 11.33
N GLN A 139 0.98 -2.19 12.09
CA GLN A 139 0.68 -2.51 13.49
C GLN A 139 -0.75 -3.04 13.65
N GLY A 140 -0.94 -3.90 14.64
CA GLY A 140 -2.23 -4.54 14.89
C GLY A 140 -2.63 -5.49 13.78
N MET A 141 -1.65 -6.14 13.15
CA MET A 141 -1.91 -7.17 12.17
C MET A 141 -2.54 -8.38 12.83
N THR A 142 -3.53 -8.96 12.17
CA THR A 142 -4.02 -10.30 12.48
C THR A 142 -3.59 -11.20 11.33
N LEU A 143 -2.49 -11.93 11.53
CA LEU A 143 -2.16 -13.04 10.63
C LEU A 143 -3.24 -14.12 10.79
N PRO A 144 -3.69 -14.73 9.68
CA PRO A 144 -4.72 -15.77 9.70
C PRO A 144 -4.28 -17.02 10.48
#